data_AF-A0A081R2D1-F1
#
_entry.id   AF-A0A081R2D1-F1
#
_cell.length_a   1.000
_cell.length_b   1.000
_cell.length_c   1.000
_cell.angle_alpha   90.00
_cell.angle_beta   90.00
_cell.angle_gamma   90.00
#
_symmetry.space_group_name_H-M   'P 1'
#
loop_
_entity.id
_entity.type
_entity.pdbx_description
1 polymer ?
#
loop_
_entity_poly.entity_id
_entity_poly.type
_entity_poly.pdbx_seq_one_letter_code
_entity_poly.pdbx_strand_id
1 'polypeptide(L)'
;MKTYKLKNKENYQNFVKDYREIMKEGKEAEAFLGEDIRYRFQQRNSMITEYTDIQVLMEYCLFPLYVEGDKDIEKRTFEILKEFSLSIDEKKIWQVTEYLLLQDFILSEYKPLPFEIDTRKLVPLILDTIEKLPNELKTSGYYARLIGNIKSIPSFKYYEVEKVEKILKEFKEKYYNPPKE
;
A
#
# COMPACT_ATOMS: atom_id res chain seq x y z
N MET A 1 13.56 4.89 19.79
CA MET A 1 12.66 3.85 19.28
C MET A 1 11.52 3.69 20.26
N LYS A 2 10.28 3.76 19.80
CA LYS A 2 9.08 3.57 20.63
C LYS A 2 8.58 2.13 20.40
N THR A 3 7.93 1.53 21.39
CA THR A 3 7.23 0.25 21.18
C THR A 3 5.90 0.52 20.51
N TYR A 4 5.57 -0.19 19.43
CA TYR A 4 4.23 -0.15 18.86
C TYR A 4 3.21 -0.56 19.91
N LYS A 5 2.19 0.28 20.10
CA LYS A 5 1.05 -0.01 20.97
C LYS A 5 -0.20 0.00 20.11
N LEU A 6 -0.96 -1.10 20.16
CA LEU A 6 -2.29 -1.12 19.60
C LEU A 6 -3.11 0.03 20.17
N LYS A 7 -3.98 0.61 19.33
CA LYS A 7 -4.97 1.57 19.79
C LYS A 7 -5.88 0.89 20.83
N ASN A 8 -6.57 1.68 21.66
CA ASN A 8 -7.55 1.14 22.61
C ASN A 8 -8.54 0.22 21.85
N LYS A 9 -8.87 -0.93 22.43
CA LYS A 9 -9.77 -1.93 21.87
C LYS A 9 -11.12 -1.36 21.45
N GLU A 10 -11.69 -0.47 22.26
CA GLU A 10 -12.93 0.23 21.93
C GLU A 10 -12.84 1.00 20.61
N ASN A 11 -11.67 1.50 20.24
CA ASN A 11 -11.45 2.28 19.03
C ASN A 11 -11.42 1.42 17.75
N TYR A 12 -11.14 0.12 17.85
CA TYR A 12 -11.00 -0.76 16.68
C TYR A 12 -12.03 -1.88 16.59
N GLN A 13 -12.84 -2.13 17.63
CA GLN A 13 -13.79 -3.25 17.65
C GLN A 13 -14.74 -3.27 16.44
N ASN A 14 -15.27 -2.11 16.04
CA ASN A 14 -16.16 -2.02 14.87
C ASN A 14 -15.40 -2.32 13.57
N PHE A 15 -14.20 -1.75 13.41
CA PHE A 15 -13.32 -2.01 12.25
C PHE A 15 -13.03 -3.51 12.10
N VAL A 16 -12.63 -4.17 13.19
CA VAL A 16 -12.37 -5.61 13.21
C VAL A 16 -13.62 -6.42 12.90
N LYS A 17 -14.78 -6.03 13.44
CA LYS A 17 -16.05 -6.69 13.15
C LYS A 17 -16.37 -6.62 11.66
N ASP A 18 -16.28 -5.44 11.06
CA ASP A 18 -16.58 -5.23 9.65
C ASP A 18 -15.59 -6.00 8.77
N TYR A 19 -14.28 -5.95 9.07
CA TYR A 19 -13.28 -6.72 8.33
C TYR A 19 -13.51 -8.23 8.42
N ARG A 20 -13.97 -8.76 9.56
CA ARG A 20 -14.32 -10.18 9.70
C ARG A 20 -15.50 -10.60 8.83
N GLU A 21 -16.49 -9.74 8.60
CA GLU A 21 -17.58 -10.07 7.66
C GLU A 21 -17.04 -10.13 6.22
N ILE A 22 -16.17 -9.18 5.85
CA ILE A 22 -15.49 -9.18 4.54
C ILE A 22 -14.64 -10.44 4.34
N MET A 23 -13.95 -10.90 5.39
CA MET A 23 -13.20 -12.17 5.36
C MET A 23 -14.12 -13.36 5.07
N LYS A 24 -15.31 -13.42 5.69
CA LYS A 24 -16.28 -14.51 5.44
C LYS A 24 -16.79 -14.50 4.01
N GLU A 25 -16.89 -13.32 3.40
CA GLU A 25 -17.28 -13.14 1.99
C GLU A 25 -16.14 -13.45 1.01
N GLY A 26 -14.90 -13.61 1.50
CA GLY A 26 -13.73 -13.78 0.63
C GLY A 26 -13.37 -12.50 -0.14
N LYS A 27 -13.68 -11.33 0.43
CA LYS A 27 -13.54 -10.01 -0.22
C LYS A 27 -12.42 -9.15 0.38
N GLU A 28 -11.43 -9.76 1.03
CA GLU A 28 -10.32 -9.03 1.66
C GLU A 28 -9.58 -8.12 0.65
N ALA A 29 -9.38 -8.53 -0.60
CA ALA A 29 -8.78 -7.65 -1.62
C ALA A 29 -9.59 -6.36 -1.85
N GLU A 30 -10.92 -6.44 -1.81
CA GLU A 30 -11.78 -5.25 -1.90
C GLU A 30 -11.62 -4.34 -0.69
N ALA A 31 -11.30 -4.87 0.50
CA ALA A 31 -11.00 -4.05 1.66
C ALA A 31 -9.69 -3.27 1.49
N PHE A 32 -8.68 -3.84 0.85
CA PHE A 32 -7.43 -3.14 0.54
C PHE A 32 -7.65 -2.04 -0.52
N LEU A 33 -8.50 -2.30 -1.51
CA LEU A 33 -8.78 -1.32 -2.56
C LEU A 33 -9.72 -0.21 -2.05
N GLY A 34 -10.89 -0.60 -1.53
CA GLY A 34 -11.91 0.29 -0.99
C GLY A 34 -12.66 1.09 -2.06
N GLU A 35 -12.69 0.64 -3.32
CA GLU A 35 -13.49 1.29 -4.37
C GLU A 35 -14.99 1.24 -4.05
N ASP A 36 -15.49 0.05 -3.71
CA ASP A 36 -16.82 -0.09 -3.14
C ASP A 36 -16.83 0.41 -1.70
N ILE A 37 -17.70 1.38 -1.43
CA ILE A 37 -17.85 2.00 -0.10
C ILE A 37 -18.18 0.98 0.99
N ARG A 38 -18.78 -0.16 0.65
CA ARG A 38 -19.10 -1.24 1.60
C ARG A 38 -17.87 -1.92 2.19
N TYR A 39 -16.75 -1.89 1.48
CA TYR A 39 -15.49 -2.51 1.91
C TYR A 39 -14.43 -1.46 2.29
N ARG A 40 -14.79 -0.17 2.31
CA ARG A 40 -13.85 0.93 2.48
C ARG A 40 -13.58 1.23 3.95
N PHE A 41 -12.31 1.24 4.34
CA PHE A 41 -11.88 1.57 5.71
C PHE A 41 -11.26 2.96 5.78
N GLN A 42 -11.88 3.87 6.52
CA GLN A 42 -11.48 5.28 6.64
C GLN A 42 -11.76 5.84 8.03
N GLN A 43 -11.15 6.99 8.32
CA GLN A 43 -11.49 7.86 9.44
C GLN A 43 -11.77 9.27 8.96
N ARG A 44 -12.33 10.11 9.85
CA ARG A 44 -12.69 11.51 9.51
C ARG A 44 -11.52 12.32 8.95
N ASN A 45 -10.30 11.98 9.34
CA ASN A 45 -9.06 12.65 8.94
C ASN A 45 -8.31 11.92 7.80
N SER A 46 -8.90 10.89 7.19
CA SER A 46 -8.32 10.27 5.99
C SER A 46 -8.22 11.29 4.86
N MET A 47 -7.05 11.44 4.27
CA MET A 47 -6.78 12.48 3.27
C MET A 47 -7.47 12.22 1.92
N ILE A 48 -7.61 10.94 1.55
CA ILE A 48 -8.24 10.51 0.30
C ILE A 48 -9.48 9.72 0.67
N THR A 49 -10.65 10.20 0.21
CA THR A 49 -11.95 9.63 0.58
C THR A 49 -12.48 8.59 -0.41
N GLU A 50 -11.85 8.44 -1.57
CA GLU A 50 -12.30 7.54 -2.65
C GLU A 50 -11.92 6.05 -2.44
N TYR A 51 -10.94 5.75 -1.58
CA TYR A 51 -10.37 4.41 -1.39
C TYR A 51 -10.08 4.13 0.08
N THR A 52 -9.76 2.89 0.42
CA THR A 52 -9.35 2.55 1.79
C THR A 52 -8.09 3.33 2.18
N ASP A 53 -8.11 3.88 3.39
CA ASP A 53 -6.93 4.40 4.06
C ASP A 53 -6.13 3.22 4.64
N ILE A 54 -4.98 2.94 4.03
CA ILE A 54 -4.16 1.77 4.38
C ILE A 54 -3.66 1.85 5.83
N GLN A 55 -3.41 3.05 6.36
CA GLN A 55 -3.00 3.16 7.76
C GLN A 55 -4.14 2.73 8.68
N VAL A 56 -5.38 3.14 8.37
CA VAL A 56 -6.56 2.70 9.13
C VAL A 56 -6.72 1.18 9.04
N LEU A 57 -6.60 0.60 7.84
CA LEU A 57 -6.68 -0.85 7.65
C LEU A 57 -5.61 -1.59 8.48
N MET A 58 -4.36 -1.15 8.42
CA MET A 58 -3.25 -1.74 9.18
C MET A 58 -3.49 -1.64 10.69
N GLU A 59 -3.69 -0.44 11.22
CA GLU A 59 -3.71 -0.18 12.67
C GLU A 59 -5.01 -0.63 13.36
N TYR A 60 -6.13 -0.67 12.63
CA TYR A 60 -7.46 -0.98 13.20
C TYR A 60 -8.04 -2.32 12.76
N CYS A 61 -7.46 -3.00 11.77
CA CYS A 61 -7.92 -4.34 11.36
C CYS A 61 -6.79 -5.36 11.42
N LEU A 62 -5.76 -5.20 10.58
CA LEU A 62 -4.76 -6.25 10.35
C LEU A 62 -3.93 -6.54 11.60
N PHE A 63 -3.40 -5.50 12.24
CA PHE A 63 -2.59 -5.61 13.44
C PHE A 63 -3.38 -6.12 14.65
N PRO A 64 -4.58 -5.59 14.98
CA PRO A 64 -5.42 -6.18 16.01
C PRO A 64 -5.72 -7.66 15.77
N LEU A 65 -6.15 -8.06 14.57
CA LEU A 65 -6.49 -9.44 14.24
C LEU A 65 -5.29 -10.39 14.39
N TYR A 66 -4.11 -9.96 13.94
CA TYR A 66 -2.89 -10.72 14.12
C TYR A 66 -2.55 -10.94 15.61
N VAL A 67 -2.70 -9.91 16.44
CA VAL A 67 -2.47 -10.01 17.89
C VAL A 67 -3.54 -10.85 18.58
N GLU A 68 -4.79 -10.82 18.11
CA GLU A 68 -5.89 -11.66 18.60
C GLU A 68 -5.79 -13.13 18.17
N GLY A 69 -4.84 -13.48 17.28
CA GLY A 69 -4.46 -14.86 16.99
C GLY A 69 -4.56 -15.28 15.52
N ASP A 70 -5.09 -14.45 14.63
CA ASP A 70 -5.11 -14.74 13.19
C ASP A 70 -3.73 -14.49 12.58
N LYS A 71 -2.81 -15.46 12.74
CA LYS A 71 -1.45 -15.36 12.19
C LYS A 71 -1.41 -15.50 10.67
N ASP A 72 -2.40 -16.15 10.07
CA ASP A 72 -2.50 -16.33 8.61
C ASP A 72 -2.79 -15.01 7.88
N ILE A 73 -3.25 -13.96 8.58
CA ILE A 73 -3.50 -12.65 7.97
C ILE A 73 -2.25 -12.03 7.35
N GLU A 74 -1.05 -12.32 7.87
CA GLU A 74 0.22 -11.89 7.28
C GLU A 74 0.36 -12.46 5.85
N LYS A 75 0.10 -13.76 5.70
CA LYS A 75 0.15 -14.45 4.41
C LYS A 75 -0.92 -13.95 3.45
N ARG A 76 -2.16 -13.76 3.92
CA ARG A 76 -3.26 -13.23 3.09
C ARG A 76 -2.96 -11.79 2.63
N THR A 77 -2.44 -10.96 3.54
CA THR A 77 -1.97 -9.61 3.21
C THR A 77 -0.89 -9.65 2.14
N PHE A 78 0.12 -10.52 2.27
CA PHE A 78 1.16 -10.67 1.26
C PHE A 78 0.60 -11.03 -0.13
N GLU A 79 -0.29 -12.03 -0.22
CA GLU A 79 -0.84 -12.45 -1.50
C GLU A 79 -1.70 -11.36 -2.16
N ILE A 80 -2.48 -10.59 -1.39
CA ILE A 80 -3.25 -9.43 -1.90
C ILE A 80 -2.29 -8.36 -2.45
N LEU A 81 -1.26 -7.97 -1.68
CA LEU A 81 -0.29 -6.97 -2.11
C LEU A 81 0.49 -7.43 -3.35
N LYS A 82 0.81 -8.72 -3.43
CA LYS A 82 1.45 -9.33 -4.59
C LYS A 82 0.55 -9.31 -5.82
N GLU A 83 -0.73 -9.66 -5.69
CA GLU A 83 -1.70 -9.57 -6.77
C GLU A 83 -1.80 -8.12 -7.29
N PHE A 84 -1.93 -7.15 -6.37
CA PHE A 84 -2.02 -5.74 -6.72
C PHE A 84 -0.74 -5.22 -7.39
N SER A 85 0.42 -5.70 -6.97
CA SER A 85 1.72 -5.35 -7.56
C SER A 85 1.85 -5.74 -9.04
N LEU A 86 1.07 -6.74 -9.48
CA LEU A 86 1.05 -7.26 -10.85
C LEU A 86 -0.02 -6.59 -11.73
N SER A 87 -0.85 -5.72 -11.16
CA SER A 87 -1.95 -5.07 -11.86
C SER A 87 -1.49 -3.81 -12.58
N ILE A 88 -2.04 -3.52 -13.77
CA ILE A 88 -1.85 -2.22 -14.45
C ILE A 88 -2.78 -1.13 -13.90
N ASP A 89 -3.68 -1.49 -12.99
CA ASP A 89 -4.54 -0.54 -12.27
C ASP A 89 -3.71 0.31 -11.31
N GLU A 90 -3.60 1.60 -11.62
CA GLU A 90 -2.81 2.58 -10.86
C GLU A 90 -3.23 2.65 -9.38
N LYS A 91 -4.50 2.39 -9.06
CA LYS A 91 -5.01 2.43 -7.68
C LYS A 91 -4.55 1.23 -6.89
N LYS A 92 -4.53 0.05 -7.51
CA LYS A 92 -3.99 -1.17 -6.88
C LYS A 92 -2.51 -1.02 -6.58
N ILE A 93 -1.72 -0.55 -7.56
CA ILE A 93 -0.29 -0.29 -7.35
C ILE A 93 -0.09 0.79 -6.27
N TRP A 94 -0.90 1.85 -6.30
CA TRP A 94 -0.88 2.90 -5.28
C TRP A 94 -1.07 2.31 -3.87
N GLN A 95 -2.11 1.52 -3.63
CA GLN A 95 -2.37 0.90 -2.33
C GLN A 95 -1.20 0.05 -1.83
N VAL A 96 -0.53 -0.68 -2.73
CA VAL A 96 0.68 -1.43 -2.38
C VAL A 96 1.79 -0.51 -1.93
N THR A 97 2.10 0.52 -2.70
CA THR A 97 3.21 1.41 -2.35
C THR A 97 2.92 2.27 -1.13
N GLU A 98 1.65 2.60 -0.87
CA GLU A 98 1.21 3.25 0.35
C GLU A 98 1.43 2.33 1.57
N TYR A 99 1.05 1.04 1.47
CA TYR A 99 1.31 0.05 2.51
C TYR A 99 2.81 -0.03 2.85
N LEU A 100 3.65 -0.14 1.82
CA LEU A 100 5.10 -0.24 1.99
C LEU A 100 5.71 1.04 2.58
N LEU A 101 5.24 2.22 2.14
CA LEU A 101 5.66 3.50 2.72
C LEU A 101 5.30 3.58 4.21
N LEU A 102 4.06 3.22 4.56
CA LEU A 102 3.59 3.22 5.94
C LEU A 102 4.42 2.28 6.80
N GLN A 103 4.66 1.05 6.36
CA GLN A 103 5.45 0.06 7.08
C GLN A 103 6.93 0.48 7.25
N ASP A 104 7.59 0.83 6.16
CA ASP A 104 9.05 0.97 6.13
C ASP A 104 9.52 2.37 6.54
N PHE A 105 8.66 3.39 6.43
CA PHE A 105 9.00 4.76 6.75
C PHE A 105 8.19 5.31 7.92
N ILE A 106 6.86 5.39 7.81
CA ILE A 106 6.01 6.09 8.79
C ILE A 106 5.99 5.36 10.14
N LEU A 107 5.82 4.03 10.12
CA LEU A 107 5.74 3.20 11.32
C LEU A 107 7.11 2.70 11.81
N SER A 108 8.19 3.09 11.12
CA SER A 108 9.55 2.61 11.42
C SER A 108 10.01 2.92 12.85
N GLU A 109 9.55 4.05 13.44
CA GLU A 109 9.92 4.43 14.80
C GLU A 109 9.30 3.52 15.88
N TYR A 110 8.28 2.74 15.50
CA TYR A 110 7.49 1.89 16.40
C TYR A 110 7.89 0.41 16.36
N LYS A 111 8.91 0.04 15.57
CA LYS A 111 9.29 -1.37 15.41
C LYS A 111 9.68 -2.05 16.75
N PRO A 112 9.40 -3.36 16.91
CA PRO A 112 8.74 -4.24 15.93
C PRO A 112 7.24 -3.96 15.80
N LEU A 113 6.72 -4.11 14.58
CA LEU A 113 5.27 -4.09 14.31
C LEU A 113 4.67 -5.49 14.59
N PRO A 114 3.34 -5.62 14.70
CA PRO A 114 2.71 -6.91 14.90
C PRO A 114 3.10 -7.95 13.85
N PHE A 115 3.11 -7.58 12.57
CA PHE A 115 3.77 -8.31 11.50
C PHE A 115 4.30 -7.33 10.44
N GLU A 116 5.21 -7.80 9.59
CA GLU A 116 5.82 -7.02 8.51
C GLU A 116 5.86 -7.87 7.23
N ILE A 117 5.56 -7.24 6.10
CA ILE A 117 5.72 -7.85 4.78
C ILE A 117 7.15 -7.60 4.31
N ASP A 118 7.82 -8.64 3.81
CA ASP A 118 9.15 -8.49 3.20
C ASP A 118 9.04 -7.71 1.88
N THR A 119 9.23 -6.39 1.98
CA THR A 119 9.15 -5.44 0.87
C THR A 119 9.96 -5.88 -0.35
N ARG A 120 11.12 -6.51 -0.13
CA ARG A 120 12.03 -6.95 -1.21
C ARG A 120 11.39 -7.98 -2.14
N LYS A 121 10.37 -8.71 -1.68
CA LYS A 121 9.61 -9.66 -2.51
C LYS A 121 8.64 -8.98 -3.47
N LEU A 122 8.20 -7.76 -3.16
CA LEU A 122 7.24 -7.00 -3.96
C LEU A 122 7.92 -5.99 -4.89
N VAL A 123 9.07 -5.45 -4.52
CA VAL A 123 9.85 -4.49 -5.33
C VAL A 123 10.02 -4.90 -6.80
N PRO A 124 10.52 -6.11 -7.15
CA PRO A 124 10.64 -6.52 -8.55
C PRO A 124 9.32 -6.45 -9.30
N LEU A 125 8.23 -6.92 -8.68
CA LEU A 125 6.92 -6.99 -9.30
C LEU A 125 6.40 -5.58 -9.61
N ILE A 126 6.54 -4.66 -8.65
CA ILE A 126 6.12 -3.27 -8.79
C ILE A 126 6.92 -2.56 -9.88
N LEU A 127 8.26 -2.73 -9.90
CA LEU A 127 9.12 -2.10 -10.90
C LEU A 127 8.87 -2.64 -12.31
N ASP A 128 8.68 -3.95 -12.45
CA ASP A 128 8.29 -4.59 -13.72
C ASP A 128 6.96 -4.06 -14.25
N THR A 129 5.98 -3.91 -13.36
CA THR A 129 4.66 -3.38 -13.70
C THR A 129 4.74 -1.92 -14.13
N ILE A 130 5.46 -1.08 -13.38
CA ILE A 130 5.65 0.34 -13.69
C ILE A 130 6.30 0.55 -15.05
N GLU A 131 7.34 -0.23 -15.35
CA GLU A 131 8.02 -0.14 -16.63
C GLU A 131 7.04 -0.38 -17.80
N LYS A 132 6.11 -1.32 -17.62
CA LYS A 132 5.10 -1.73 -18.60
C LYS A 132 3.83 -0.87 -18.61
N LEU A 133 3.68 0.10 -17.69
CA LEU A 133 2.50 0.95 -17.67
C LEU A 133 2.36 1.74 -18.99
N PRO A 134 1.13 1.87 -19.53
CA PRO A 134 0.84 2.75 -20.65
C PRO A 134 1.30 4.19 -20.39
N ASN A 135 1.73 4.88 -21.45
CA ASN A 135 2.26 6.23 -21.35
C ASN A 135 1.25 7.23 -20.77
N GLU A 136 -0.03 7.00 -21.05
CA GLU A 136 -1.18 7.79 -20.61
C GLU A 136 -1.35 7.73 -19.08
N LEU A 137 -1.03 6.58 -18.47
CA LEU A 137 -1.05 6.42 -17.01
C LEU A 137 0.20 7.04 -16.36
N LYS A 138 1.32 7.11 -17.08
CA LYS A 138 2.59 7.68 -16.58
C LYS A 138 2.59 9.21 -16.47
N THR A 139 1.48 9.88 -16.75
CA THR A 139 1.28 11.33 -16.51
C THR A 139 0.22 11.61 -15.44
N SER A 140 -0.38 10.57 -14.85
CA SER A 140 -1.46 10.72 -13.87
C SER A 140 -0.94 11.23 -12.51
N GLY A 141 -1.84 11.82 -11.72
CA GLY A 141 -1.54 12.19 -10.33
C GLY A 141 -1.22 10.98 -9.46
N TYR A 142 -1.82 9.82 -9.72
CA TYR A 142 -1.50 8.56 -9.02
C TYR A 142 -0.08 8.10 -9.34
N TYR A 143 0.33 8.19 -10.60
CA TYR A 143 1.69 7.86 -10.99
C TYR A 143 2.72 8.78 -10.34
N ALA A 144 2.45 10.10 -10.27
CA ALA A 144 3.34 11.03 -9.58
C ALA A 144 3.54 10.69 -8.10
N ARG A 145 2.46 10.30 -7.40
CA ARG A 145 2.54 9.88 -5.99
C ARG A 145 3.25 8.53 -5.85
N LEU A 146 2.96 7.56 -6.72
CA LEU A 146 3.65 6.27 -6.80
C LEU A 146 5.17 6.45 -6.91
N ILE A 147 5.63 7.33 -7.81
CA ILE A 147 7.05 7.67 -7.95
C ILE A 147 7.60 8.34 -6.68
N GLY A 148 6.79 9.16 -5.99
CA GLY A 148 7.13 9.71 -4.68
C GLY A 148 7.39 8.62 -3.62
N ASN A 149 6.54 7.59 -3.58
CA ASN A 149 6.68 6.47 -2.64
C ASN A 149 7.95 5.66 -2.95
N ILE A 150 8.22 5.36 -4.22
CA ILE A 150 9.45 4.66 -4.67
C ILE A 150 10.72 5.42 -4.27
N LYS A 151 10.73 6.75 -4.39
CA LYS A 151 11.85 7.59 -3.95
C LYS A 151 12.05 7.57 -2.43
N SER A 152 11.02 7.27 -1.66
CA SER A 152 11.04 7.36 -0.20
C SER A 152 11.45 6.03 0.43
N ILE A 153 10.94 4.91 -0.10
CA ILE A 153 11.15 3.57 0.43
C ILE A 153 12.58 3.08 0.09
N PRO A 154 13.43 2.77 1.10
CA PRO A 154 14.83 2.38 0.87
C PRO A 154 15.00 1.14 -0.02
N SER A 155 14.13 0.15 0.11
CA SER A 155 14.20 -1.12 -0.64
C SER A 155 14.13 -0.93 -2.15
N PHE A 156 13.49 0.13 -2.65
CA PHE A 156 13.49 0.45 -4.08
C PHE A 156 14.81 1.06 -4.52
N LYS A 157 15.43 1.93 -3.73
CA LYS A 157 16.65 2.67 -4.13
C LYS A 157 17.82 1.77 -4.50
N TYR A 158 17.92 0.61 -3.86
CA TYR A 158 19.04 -0.31 -4.01
C TYR A 158 18.72 -1.51 -4.90
N TYR A 159 17.47 -1.67 -5.34
CA TYR A 159 17.07 -2.77 -6.21
C TYR A 159 17.24 -2.36 -7.67
N GLU A 160 18.11 -3.06 -8.42
CA GLU A 160 18.40 -2.78 -9.84
C GLU A 160 18.51 -1.27 -10.14
N VAL A 161 19.53 -0.63 -9.58
CA VAL A 161 19.68 0.85 -9.59
C VAL A 161 19.43 1.46 -10.97
N GLU A 162 19.95 0.86 -12.04
CA GLU A 162 19.75 1.32 -13.42
C GLU A 162 18.26 1.36 -13.83
N LYS A 163 17.48 0.37 -13.41
CA LYS A 163 16.04 0.29 -13.70
C LYS A 163 15.28 1.40 -12.97
N VAL A 164 15.61 1.62 -11.71
CA VAL A 164 15.01 2.68 -10.90
C VAL A 164 15.37 4.05 -11.48
N GLU A 165 16.63 4.28 -11.82
CA GLU A 165 17.08 5.52 -12.46
C GLU A 165 16.38 5.77 -13.79
N LYS A 166 16.20 4.74 -14.62
CA LYS A 166 15.42 4.82 -15.88
C LYS A 166 13.98 5.29 -15.62
N ILE A 167 13.28 4.65 -14.68
CA ILE A 167 11.90 5.02 -14.31
C ILE A 167 11.83 6.48 -13.81
N LEU A 168 12.77 6.87 -12.96
CA LEU A 168 12.83 8.24 -12.41
C LEU A 168 13.15 9.28 -13.48
N LYS A 169 14.00 8.96 -14.45
CA LYS A 169 14.31 9.80 -15.61
C LYS A 169 13.09 9.96 -16.51
N GLU A 170 12.41 8.86 -16.86
CA GLU A 170 11.19 8.87 -17.67
C GLU A 170 10.10 9.74 -17.02
N PHE A 171 9.90 9.61 -15.71
CA PHE A 171 8.97 10.47 -14.96
C PHE A 171 9.35 11.94 -15.06
N LYS A 172 10.64 12.30 -14.88
CA LYS A 172 11.08 13.70 -14.97
C LYS A 172 10.83 14.29 -16.35
N GLU A 173 11.14 13.53 -17.41
CA GLU A 173 10.93 13.97 -18.79
C GLU A 173 9.45 14.23 -19.07
N LYS A 174 8.56 13.31 -18.67
CA LYS A 174 7.11 13.43 -18.93
C LYS A 174 6.41 14.47 -18.06
N TYR A 175 6.81 14.59 -16.79
CA TYR A 175 6.09 15.42 -15.82
C TYR A 175 6.58 16.87 -15.79
N TYR A 176 7.87 17.12 -16.00
CA TYR A 176 8.43 18.48 -16.00
C TYR A 176 8.59 19.08 -17.41
N ASN A 177 8.67 18.25 -18.45
CA ASN A 177 8.74 18.69 -19.85
C ASN A 177 7.63 18.02 -20.68
N PRO A 178 6.34 18.30 -20.40
CA PRO A 178 5.25 17.68 -21.15
C PRO A 178 5.43 17.97 -22.65
N PRO A 179 5.17 17.01 -23.55
CA PRO A 179 5.21 17.25 -24.98
C PRO A 179 4.34 18.46 -25.32
N LYS A 180 4.87 19.39 -26.11
CA LYS A 180 4.04 20.46 -26.66
C LYS A 180 3.09 19.82 -27.68
N GLU A 181 1.79 20.01 -27.48
CA GLU A 181 0.76 19.70 -28.49
C GLU A 181 1.04 20.44 -29.81
#